data_AF-A0A840R2T4-F1
#
_entry.id   AF-A0A840R2T4-F1
#
_cell.length_a   1.000
_cell.length_b   1.000
_cell.length_c   1.000
_cell.angle_alpha   90.00
_cell.angle_beta   90.00
_cell.angle_gamma   90.00
#
_symmetry.space_group_name_H-M   'P 1'
#
loop_
_entity.id
_entity.type
_entity.pdbx_description
1 polymer ?
#
loop_
_entity_poly.entity_id
_entity_poly.type
_entity_poly.pdbx_seq_one_letter_code
_entity_poly.pdbx_strand_id
1 'polypeptide(L)'
;MQRKLILVIFGLLALCSVSLIHADTPLLAQTPLKPALMLAKPYRSDIELRHYWISEKLDGVRAYWDGTQLLSRQGNRFSTPDWFTQGFPKQALDGELWMGRNRFAEVSGAVRRHIPDPSQWQKIRFMVFDSPNEAGDFDHRLQGLRVLFSKLKTPSIALIEQYKIDDEAALMKALDHVIVNGGEGLMLHLGSAPYRGIRSDDLLKLKRFSDAEAVVIAHIPGKGKFSGMLGAVVVKMPNGREFKIGSGFSDEERRHPPAIGSTISYKYQGTTASGLPRFASFFRPRNDF
;
A
#
# COMPACT_ATOMS: atom_id res chain seq x y z
N MET A 1 -70.59 2.99 70.64
CA MET A 1 -71.16 3.85 69.58
C MET A 1 -70.35 5.14 69.53
N GLN A 2 -69.76 5.51 68.38
CA GLN A 2 -69.22 6.86 68.01
C GLN A 2 -68.34 7.64 69.04
N ARG A 3 -67.27 8.39 68.74
CA ARG A 3 -66.37 8.71 67.61
C ARG A 3 -65.51 9.91 68.12
N LYS A 4 -64.31 10.15 67.54
CA LYS A 4 -63.40 11.31 67.77
C LYS A 4 -62.66 11.30 69.14
N LEU A 5 -61.49 11.95 69.36
CA LEU A 5 -60.55 12.60 68.41
C LEU A 5 -59.04 12.42 68.75
N ILE A 6 -58.33 11.79 67.81
CA ILE A 6 -57.00 12.11 67.24
C ILE A 6 -56.20 13.31 67.84
N LEU A 7 -54.95 13.04 68.23
CA LEU A 7 -53.83 14.01 68.23
C LEU A 7 -52.70 13.44 67.35
N VAL A 8 -52.26 14.20 66.34
CA VAL A 8 -51.22 13.76 65.37
C VAL A 8 -49.87 14.34 65.76
N ILE A 9 -48.85 13.49 65.88
CA ILE A 9 -47.45 13.90 66.00
C ILE A 9 -46.85 14.04 64.59
N PHE A 10 -46.20 15.17 64.32
CA PHE A 10 -45.47 15.40 63.07
C PHE A 10 -44.24 14.48 62.97
N GLY A 11 -44.26 13.55 62.00
CA GLY A 11 -43.10 12.76 61.58
C GLY A 11 -42.54 13.27 60.26
N LEU A 12 -41.30 13.76 60.26
CA LEU A 12 -40.65 14.31 59.07
C LEU A 12 -40.11 13.18 58.17
N LEU A 13 -40.86 12.81 57.12
CA LEU A 13 -40.45 11.79 56.14
C LEU A 13 -39.68 12.44 54.99
N ALA A 14 -38.36 12.45 55.07
CA ALA A 14 -37.50 12.89 53.97
C ALA A 14 -37.40 11.79 52.89
N LEU A 15 -38.00 12.03 51.71
CA LEU A 15 -37.78 11.17 50.55
C LEU A 15 -36.36 11.38 50.00
N CYS A 16 -35.47 10.43 50.23
CA CYS A 16 -34.23 10.32 49.45
C CYS A 16 -34.55 9.66 48.10
N SER A 17 -34.85 10.48 47.08
CA SER A 17 -34.86 10.04 45.69
C SER A 17 -33.42 9.78 45.22
N VAL A 18 -33.02 8.51 45.21
CA VAL A 18 -31.72 8.08 44.65
C VAL A 18 -31.80 8.14 43.12
N SER A 19 -31.35 9.28 42.57
CA SER A 19 -31.16 9.44 41.12
C SER A 19 -30.01 8.55 40.66
N LEU A 20 -30.31 7.41 40.05
CA LEU A 20 -29.35 6.57 39.33
C LEU A 20 -28.88 7.30 38.07
N ILE A 21 -27.85 8.14 38.23
CA ILE A 21 -27.13 8.76 37.12
C ILE A 21 -26.46 7.64 36.33
N HIS A 22 -27.06 7.28 35.19
CA HIS A 22 -26.42 6.43 34.21
C HIS A 22 -25.32 7.26 33.57
N ALA A 23 -24.08 7.02 33.99
CA ALA A 23 -22.92 7.59 33.35
C ALA A 23 -22.70 6.90 32.01
N ASP A 24 -23.36 7.41 30.96
CA ASP A 24 -23.08 7.04 29.58
C ASP A 24 -21.65 7.46 29.24
N THR A 25 -20.70 6.56 29.48
CA THR A 25 -19.31 6.74 29.10
C THR A 25 -19.25 6.72 27.57
N PRO A 26 -18.90 7.82 26.89
CA PRO A 26 -18.81 7.82 25.44
C PRO A 26 -17.70 6.83 25.05
N LEU A 27 -18.08 5.80 24.31
CA LEU A 27 -17.13 4.83 23.75
C LEU A 27 -16.22 5.58 22.77
N LEU A 28 -15.07 6.04 23.25
CA LEU A 28 -14.05 6.68 22.43
C LEU A 28 -13.66 5.69 21.34
N ALA A 29 -14.06 6.00 20.11
CA ALA A 29 -13.71 5.21 18.93
C ALA A 29 -12.18 5.20 18.80
N GLN A 30 -11.55 4.10 19.21
CA GLN A 30 -10.11 3.94 19.11
C GLN A 30 -9.73 4.05 17.64
N THR A 31 -8.95 5.06 17.28
CA THR A 31 -8.41 5.19 15.93
C THR A 31 -7.63 3.91 15.61
N PRO A 32 -7.99 3.17 14.54
CA PRO A 32 -7.39 1.86 14.28
C PRO A 32 -5.88 2.00 14.13
N LEU A 33 -5.15 1.22 14.94
CA LEU A 33 -3.72 1.40 15.14
C LEU A 33 -2.98 1.05 13.85
N LYS A 34 -2.45 2.08 13.18
CA LYS A 34 -1.87 1.96 11.85
C LYS A 34 -0.60 1.07 11.90
N PRO A 35 -0.52 0.00 11.09
CA PRO A 35 0.68 -0.85 11.05
C PRO A 35 1.93 -0.05 10.65
N ALA A 36 3.02 -0.23 11.40
CA ALA A 36 4.29 0.45 11.21
C ALA A 36 5.12 -0.20 10.08
N LEU A 37 4.61 -0.12 8.84
CA LEU A 37 5.13 -0.89 7.71
C LEU A 37 6.39 -0.32 7.08
N MET A 38 7.40 -1.16 6.82
CA MET A 38 8.61 -0.80 6.08
C MET A 38 8.28 -0.28 4.66
N LEU A 39 9.00 0.72 4.17
CA LEU A 39 8.71 1.40 2.90
C LEU A 39 9.91 1.42 1.94
N ALA A 40 9.71 0.93 0.72
CA ALA A 40 10.79 0.85 -0.26
C ALA A 40 11.19 2.19 -0.91
N LYS A 41 12.50 2.43 -1.03
CA LYS A 41 13.10 3.45 -1.93
C LYS A 41 13.25 2.91 -3.36
N PRO A 42 13.46 3.76 -4.38
CA PRO A 42 13.92 3.30 -5.69
C PRO A 42 15.29 2.62 -5.61
N TYR A 43 15.53 1.61 -6.45
CA TYR A 43 16.85 1.03 -6.69
C TYR A 43 17.84 2.07 -7.27
N ARG A 44 19.12 1.85 -7.02
CA ARG A 44 20.28 2.59 -7.52
C ARG A 44 21.47 1.61 -7.63
N SER A 45 22.39 1.84 -8.57
CA SER A 45 23.43 0.88 -8.95
C SER A 45 24.66 0.85 -8.02
N ASP A 46 24.77 1.78 -7.08
CA ASP A 46 25.85 1.87 -6.06
C ASP A 46 25.66 0.90 -4.86
N ILE A 47 24.94 -0.21 -5.04
CA ILE A 47 24.69 -1.19 -3.95
C ILE A 47 25.36 -2.54 -4.23
N GLU A 48 25.77 -3.21 -3.15
CA GLU A 48 26.34 -4.55 -3.21
C GLU A 48 25.24 -5.63 -3.27
N LEU A 49 24.86 -6.05 -4.48
CA LEU A 49 23.70 -6.92 -4.74
C LEU A 49 23.69 -8.24 -3.94
N ARG A 50 24.86 -8.87 -3.73
CA ARG A 50 25.03 -10.09 -2.93
C ARG A 50 24.38 -10.04 -1.54
N HIS A 51 24.33 -8.86 -0.92
CA HIS A 51 23.73 -8.68 0.41
C HIS A 51 22.20 -8.56 0.38
N TYR A 52 21.59 -8.32 -0.78
CA TYR A 52 20.15 -8.21 -0.96
C TYR A 52 19.55 -9.56 -1.38
N TRP A 53 18.32 -9.83 -0.96
CA TRP A 53 17.43 -10.83 -1.55
C TRP A 53 16.55 -10.18 -2.60
N ILE A 54 16.29 -10.90 -3.67
CA ILE A 54 15.52 -10.46 -4.82
C ILE A 54 14.19 -11.21 -4.84
N SER A 55 13.10 -10.50 -5.10
CA SER A 55 11.79 -11.10 -5.38
C SER A 55 11.02 -10.32 -6.45
N GLU A 56 10.00 -10.94 -7.04
CA GLU A 56 9.07 -10.21 -7.91
C GLU A 56 8.32 -9.14 -7.10
N LYS A 57 8.26 -7.92 -7.66
CA LYS A 57 7.32 -6.92 -7.18
C LYS A 57 5.93 -7.24 -7.72
N LEU A 58 5.01 -7.54 -6.81
CA LEU A 58 3.60 -7.76 -7.12
C LEU A 58 2.80 -6.43 -7.16
N ASP A 59 1.93 -6.30 -8.16
CA ASP A 59 0.97 -5.19 -8.33
C ASP A 59 -0.39 -5.57 -7.73
N GLY A 60 -0.46 -5.66 -6.41
CA GLY A 60 -1.65 -6.05 -5.65
C GLY A 60 -2.13 -4.97 -4.69
N VAL A 61 -2.66 -5.40 -3.54
CA VAL A 61 -2.99 -4.50 -2.42
C VAL A 61 -2.32 -4.97 -1.14
N ARG A 62 -1.29 -4.26 -0.68
CA ARG A 62 -0.58 -4.56 0.57
C ARG A 62 -1.53 -4.70 1.76
N ALA A 63 -1.40 -5.81 2.46
CA ALA A 63 -2.10 -6.15 3.67
C ALA A 63 -1.12 -6.60 4.76
N TYR A 64 -1.47 -6.26 5.99
CA TYR A 64 -0.79 -6.67 7.21
C TYR A 64 -1.71 -7.62 7.96
N TRP A 65 -1.25 -8.83 8.22
CA TRP A 65 -1.94 -9.79 9.08
C TRP A 65 -1.46 -9.58 10.52
N ASP A 66 -2.38 -9.33 11.45
CA ASP A 66 -2.06 -9.07 12.87
C ASP A 66 -2.08 -10.32 13.77
N GLY A 67 -2.26 -11.51 13.19
CA GLY A 67 -2.53 -12.77 13.91
C GLY A 67 -4.02 -13.13 14.00
N THR A 68 -4.93 -12.22 13.61
CA THR A 68 -6.38 -12.39 13.67
C THR A 68 -7.15 -11.87 12.45
N GLN A 69 -6.68 -10.79 11.82
CA GLN A 69 -7.35 -10.11 10.71
C GLN A 69 -6.33 -9.47 9.75
N LEU A 70 -6.78 -9.23 8.50
CA LEU A 70 -6.01 -8.48 7.52
C LEU A 70 -6.35 -7.00 7.60
N LEU A 71 -5.33 -6.17 7.76
CA LEU A 71 -5.40 -4.70 7.82
C LEU A 71 -4.71 -4.08 6.61
N SER A 72 -5.29 -3.02 6.08
CA SER A 72 -4.67 -2.19 5.05
C SER A 72 -3.51 -1.35 5.61
N ARG A 73 -2.74 -0.74 4.70
CA ARG A 73 -1.67 0.25 5.03
C ARG A 73 -2.10 1.41 5.93
N GLN A 74 -3.41 1.66 6.07
CA GLN A 74 -3.99 2.74 6.88
C GLN A 74 -4.69 2.24 8.15
N GLY A 75 -4.58 0.95 8.49
CA GLY A 75 -5.24 0.35 9.65
C GLY A 75 -6.67 -0.16 9.41
N ASN A 76 -7.29 0.18 8.27
CA ASN A 76 -8.64 -0.30 7.94
C ASN A 76 -8.63 -1.83 7.74
N ARG A 77 -9.51 -2.56 8.44
CA ARG A 77 -9.74 -4.00 8.26
C ARG A 77 -10.26 -4.31 6.86
N PHE A 78 -9.77 -5.37 6.24
CA PHE A 78 -10.36 -5.96 5.04
C PHE A 78 -11.48 -6.94 5.43
N SER A 79 -12.65 -6.82 4.79
CA SER A 79 -13.69 -7.85 4.87
C SER A 79 -13.27 -9.05 4.03
N THR A 80 -13.05 -10.21 4.67
CA THR A 80 -12.73 -11.47 4.00
C THR A 80 -13.82 -12.51 4.23
N PRO A 81 -14.02 -13.49 3.34
CA PRO A 81 -14.75 -14.70 3.69
C PRO A 81 -14.03 -15.43 4.83
N ASP A 82 -14.77 -16.09 5.73
CA ASP A 82 -14.19 -16.74 6.92
C ASP A 82 -13.15 -17.80 6.58
N TRP A 83 -13.36 -18.54 5.48
CA TRP A 83 -12.43 -19.56 4.99
C TRP A 83 -11.09 -18.97 4.51
N PHE A 84 -11.01 -17.67 4.16
CA PHE A 84 -9.83 -17.11 3.50
C PHE A 84 -8.63 -17.02 4.45
N THR A 85 -8.85 -16.67 5.71
CA THR A 85 -7.81 -16.58 6.75
C THR A 85 -7.73 -17.84 7.62
N GLN A 86 -8.53 -18.87 7.32
CA GLN A 86 -8.56 -20.11 8.08
C GLN A 86 -7.21 -20.85 7.98
N GLY A 87 -6.63 -21.17 9.13
CA GLY A 87 -5.31 -21.80 9.23
C GLY A 87 -4.12 -20.83 9.08
N PHE A 88 -4.34 -19.52 8.95
CA PHE A 88 -3.24 -18.55 9.06
C PHE A 88 -2.59 -18.63 10.46
N PRO A 89 -1.26 -18.46 10.57
CA PRO A 89 -0.56 -18.52 11.84
C PRO A 89 -0.92 -17.32 12.74
N LYS A 90 -0.57 -17.40 14.03
CA LYS A 90 -0.77 -16.27 14.97
C LYS A 90 0.33 -15.20 14.92
N GLN A 91 1.45 -15.45 14.25
CA GLN A 91 2.47 -14.43 14.03
C GLN A 91 1.98 -13.36 13.04
N ALA A 92 2.47 -12.13 13.20
CA ALA A 92 2.17 -11.05 12.29
C ALA A 92 2.92 -11.21 10.96
N LEU A 93 2.26 -10.91 9.84
CA LEU A 93 2.83 -11.09 8.49
C LEU A 93 2.55 -9.87 7.62
N ASP A 94 3.51 -9.49 6.77
CA ASP A 94 3.40 -8.41 5.79
C ASP A 94 3.43 -9.01 4.38
N GLY A 95 2.49 -8.60 3.54
CA GLY A 95 2.26 -9.24 2.25
C GLY A 95 1.37 -8.43 1.32
N GLU A 96 1.14 -8.97 0.13
CA GLU A 96 0.31 -8.37 -0.90
C GLU A 96 -0.91 -9.25 -1.17
N LEU A 97 -2.13 -8.71 -1.07
CA LEU A 97 -3.32 -9.38 -1.63
C LEU A 97 -3.25 -9.28 -3.15
N TRP A 98 -3.09 -10.42 -3.81
CA TRP A 98 -2.73 -10.50 -5.21
C TRP A 98 -3.57 -11.54 -5.94
N MET A 99 -3.89 -11.27 -7.22
CA MET A 99 -4.81 -12.09 -8.02
C MET A 99 -4.20 -12.51 -9.37
N GLY A 100 -2.89 -12.40 -9.52
CA GLY A 100 -2.16 -12.59 -10.77
C GLY A 100 -1.62 -11.29 -11.37
N ARG A 101 -0.66 -11.43 -12.28
CA ARG A 101 -0.04 -10.34 -13.05
C ARG A 101 -1.09 -9.59 -13.88
N ASN A 102 -0.92 -8.27 -14.03
CA ASN A 102 -1.87 -7.36 -14.70
C ASN A 102 -3.30 -7.27 -14.13
N ARG A 103 -3.60 -7.87 -12.96
CA ARG A 103 -4.96 -7.92 -12.38
C ARG A 103 -5.18 -6.97 -11.19
N PHE A 104 -4.38 -5.91 -11.08
CA PHE A 104 -4.48 -4.89 -10.01
C PHE A 104 -5.89 -4.31 -9.85
N ALA A 105 -6.55 -3.95 -10.96
CA ALA A 105 -7.89 -3.35 -10.93
C ALA A 105 -8.94 -4.32 -10.34
N GLU A 106 -8.85 -5.61 -10.67
CA GLU A 106 -9.75 -6.64 -10.15
C GLU A 106 -9.53 -6.88 -8.66
N VAL A 107 -8.29 -7.07 -8.22
CA VAL A 107 -7.99 -7.29 -6.80
C VAL A 107 -8.30 -6.06 -5.96
N SER A 108 -7.96 -4.85 -6.43
CA SER A 108 -8.31 -3.62 -5.74
C SER A 108 -9.82 -3.34 -5.73
N GLY A 109 -10.60 -3.90 -6.66
CA GLY A 109 -12.06 -3.85 -6.62
C GLY A 109 -12.62 -4.83 -5.58
N ALA A 110 -12.15 -6.07 -5.60
CA ALA A 110 -12.61 -7.14 -4.72
C ALA A 110 -12.36 -6.85 -3.22
N VAL A 111 -11.14 -6.44 -2.85
CA VAL A 111 -10.76 -6.26 -1.43
C VAL A 111 -11.36 -4.99 -0.80
N ARG A 112 -11.94 -4.08 -1.60
CA ARG A 112 -12.60 -2.86 -1.09
C ARG A 112 -14.09 -3.04 -0.79
N ARG A 113 -14.68 -4.21 -1.11
CA ARG A 113 -16.10 -4.48 -0.82
C ARG A 113 -16.31 -4.70 0.67
N HIS A 114 -17.33 -4.07 1.24
CA HIS A 114 -17.73 -4.31 2.64
C HIS A 114 -18.26 -5.72 2.86
N ILE A 115 -18.99 -6.27 1.88
CA ILE A 115 -19.42 -7.68 1.83
C ILE A 115 -18.50 -8.40 0.83
N PRO A 116 -17.70 -9.39 1.26
CA PRO A 116 -16.78 -10.09 0.38
C PRO A 116 -17.51 -11.03 -0.57
N ASP A 117 -17.03 -11.12 -1.81
CA ASP A 117 -17.54 -12.03 -2.84
C ASP A 117 -16.66 -13.29 -2.90
N PRO A 118 -17.15 -14.46 -2.47
CA PRO A 118 -16.33 -15.68 -2.42
C PRO A 118 -15.71 -16.05 -3.76
N SER A 119 -16.39 -15.79 -4.89
CA SER A 119 -15.89 -16.13 -6.24
C SER A 119 -14.72 -15.25 -6.68
N GLN A 120 -14.64 -14.03 -6.16
CA GLN A 120 -13.48 -13.14 -6.35
C GLN A 120 -12.35 -13.53 -5.40
N TRP A 121 -12.64 -13.79 -4.13
CA TRP A 121 -11.65 -14.15 -3.12
C TRP A 121 -10.97 -15.51 -3.40
N GLN A 122 -11.66 -16.47 -4.04
CA GLN A 122 -11.05 -17.72 -4.54
C GLN A 122 -9.88 -17.50 -5.52
N LYS A 123 -9.82 -16.33 -6.17
CA LYS A 123 -8.75 -15.97 -7.12
C LYS A 123 -7.62 -15.19 -6.44
N ILE A 124 -7.78 -14.76 -5.19
CA ILE A 124 -6.83 -13.97 -4.42
C ILE A 124 -5.94 -14.90 -3.59
N ARG A 125 -4.67 -14.52 -3.45
CA ARG A 125 -3.78 -15.06 -2.41
C ARG A 125 -3.16 -13.91 -1.63
N PHE A 126 -2.88 -14.15 -0.35
CA PHE A 126 -2.05 -13.29 0.47
C PHE A 126 -0.58 -13.72 0.30
N MET A 127 0.17 -12.91 -0.46
CA MET A 127 1.54 -13.19 -0.87
C MET A 127 2.49 -12.51 0.12
N VAL A 128 2.95 -13.27 1.12
CA VAL A 128 3.76 -12.81 2.24
C VAL A 128 5.20 -12.57 1.80
N PHE A 129 5.81 -11.49 2.28
CA PHE A 129 7.22 -11.18 2.05
C PHE A 129 8.01 -10.85 3.32
N ASP A 130 7.37 -10.62 4.47
CA ASP A 130 8.05 -10.39 5.75
C ASP A 130 7.18 -10.73 6.99
N SER A 131 7.80 -10.73 8.18
CA SER A 131 7.22 -11.04 9.49
C SER A 131 7.52 -9.89 10.48
N PRO A 132 6.75 -8.78 10.50
CA PRO A 132 7.15 -7.51 11.15
C PRO A 132 7.47 -7.54 12.64
N ASN A 133 6.92 -8.51 13.38
CA ASN A 133 7.09 -8.64 14.83
C ASN A 133 8.13 -9.71 15.21
N GLU A 134 8.76 -10.35 14.23
CA GLU A 134 9.81 -11.34 14.44
C GLU A 134 11.16 -10.63 14.62
N ALA A 135 11.91 -11.01 15.65
CA ALA A 135 13.18 -10.37 15.99
C ALA A 135 14.29 -10.77 15.01
N GLY A 136 15.31 -9.92 14.90
CA GLY A 136 16.46 -10.13 14.03
C GLY A 136 16.36 -9.45 12.67
N ASP A 137 17.32 -9.76 11.81
CA ASP A 137 17.42 -9.24 10.46
C ASP A 137 16.53 -10.00 9.46
N PHE A 138 16.56 -9.61 8.18
CA PHE A 138 15.72 -10.24 7.17
C PHE A 138 16.18 -11.66 6.82
N ASP A 139 17.47 -11.99 6.93
CA ASP A 139 17.96 -13.37 6.77
C ASP A 139 17.29 -14.31 7.78
N HIS A 140 17.22 -13.91 9.05
CA HIS A 140 16.54 -14.66 10.11
C HIS A 140 15.02 -14.76 9.86
N ARG A 141 14.35 -13.63 9.59
CA ARG A 141 12.89 -13.61 9.35
C ARG A 141 12.49 -14.41 8.11
N LEU A 142 13.26 -14.34 7.03
CA LEU A 142 13.05 -15.14 5.82
C LEU A 142 13.21 -16.64 6.09
N GLN A 143 14.18 -17.04 6.90
CA GLN A 143 14.34 -18.44 7.29
C GLN A 143 13.18 -18.92 8.17
N GLY A 144 12.72 -18.11 9.12
CA GLY A 144 11.51 -18.38 9.92
C GLY A 144 10.28 -18.57 9.04
N LEU A 145 10.07 -17.68 8.08
CA LEU A 145 9.00 -17.79 7.08
C LEU A 145 9.13 -19.07 6.22
N ARG A 146 10.32 -19.42 5.72
CA ARG A 146 10.51 -20.67 4.95
C ARG A 146 10.13 -21.90 5.77
N VAL A 147 10.52 -21.96 7.05
CA VAL A 147 10.14 -23.05 7.97
C VAL A 147 8.64 -23.09 8.22
N LEU A 148 7.99 -21.95 8.47
CA LEU A 148 6.53 -21.84 8.61
C LEU A 148 5.81 -22.37 7.35
N PHE A 149 6.18 -21.86 6.18
CA PHE A 149 5.49 -22.17 4.92
C PHE A 149 5.72 -23.60 4.42
N SER A 150 6.81 -24.27 4.82
CA SER A 150 6.98 -25.71 4.58
C SER A 150 5.87 -26.57 5.23
N LYS A 151 5.39 -26.13 6.40
CA LYS A 151 4.39 -26.84 7.21
C LYS A 151 2.96 -26.41 6.87
N LEU A 152 2.77 -25.12 6.56
CA LEU A 152 1.48 -24.54 6.23
C LEU A 152 0.88 -25.15 4.94
N LYS A 153 -0.41 -25.50 4.97
CA LYS A 153 -1.15 -26.09 3.83
C LYS A 153 -2.34 -25.26 3.36
N THR A 154 -2.52 -24.05 3.88
CA THR A 154 -3.61 -23.14 3.51
C THR A 154 -3.36 -22.55 2.11
N PRO A 155 -4.27 -22.72 1.13
CA PRO A 155 -4.02 -22.34 -0.26
C PRO A 155 -4.16 -20.84 -0.56
N SER A 156 -4.85 -20.10 0.31
CA SER A 156 -5.08 -18.64 0.21
C SER A 156 -3.88 -17.79 0.65
N ILE A 157 -2.77 -18.41 1.08
CA ILE A 157 -1.56 -17.72 1.54
C ILE A 157 -0.33 -18.42 0.95
N ALA A 158 0.69 -17.64 0.56
CA ALA A 158 1.96 -18.16 0.06
C ALA A 158 3.11 -17.22 0.44
N LEU A 159 4.31 -17.76 0.59
CA LEU A 159 5.55 -16.98 0.68
C LEU A 159 5.97 -16.58 -0.73
N ILE A 160 6.30 -15.29 -0.94
CA ILE A 160 6.95 -14.83 -2.17
C ILE A 160 8.35 -15.43 -2.25
N GLU A 161 8.72 -15.94 -3.41
CA GLU A 161 10.06 -16.46 -3.66
C GLU A 161 11.14 -15.38 -3.47
N GLN A 162 12.20 -15.74 -2.75
CA GLN A 162 13.35 -14.89 -2.44
C GLN A 162 14.62 -15.61 -2.85
N TYR A 163 15.39 -15.01 -3.75
CA TYR A 163 16.62 -15.56 -4.33
C TYR A 163 17.77 -14.53 -4.33
N LYS A 164 18.97 -14.96 -4.71
CA LYS A 164 20.17 -14.10 -4.78
C LYS A 164 20.56 -13.82 -6.22
N ILE A 165 21.12 -12.64 -6.46
CA ILE A 165 21.79 -12.24 -7.70
C ILE A 165 23.02 -11.43 -7.29
N ASP A 166 24.18 -11.72 -7.87
CA ASP A 166 25.44 -11.08 -7.49
C ASP A 166 25.88 -9.96 -8.46
N ASP A 167 25.38 -9.94 -9.69
CA ASP A 167 25.73 -8.95 -10.73
C ASP A 167 24.52 -8.18 -11.31
N GLU A 168 24.76 -6.93 -11.71
CA GLU A 168 23.71 -6.03 -12.20
C GLU A 168 23.15 -6.46 -13.56
N ALA A 169 23.93 -7.12 -14.42
CA ALA A 169 23.45 -7.59 -15.71
C ALA A 169 22.45 -8.74 -15.57
N ALA A 170 22.67 -9.66 -14.63
CA ALA A 170 21.71 -10.69 -14.25
C ALA A 170 20.47 -10.09 -13.58
N LEU A 171 20.62 -9.06 -12.74
CA LEU A 171 19.49 -8.35 -12.13
C LEU A 171 18.58 -7.70 -13.20
N MET A 172 19.18 -7.06 -14.20
CA MET A 172 18.45 -6.45 -15.31
C MET A 172 17.81 -7.50 -16.24
N LYS A 173 18.45 -8.66 -16.46
CA LYS A 173 17.84 -9.80 -17.17
C LYS A 173 16.64 -10.38 -16.39
N ALA A 174 16.75 -10.51 -15.06
CA ALA A 174 15.66 -10.97 -14.21
C ALA A 174 14.48 -9.99 -14.22
N LEU A 175 14.76 -8.68 -14.16
CA LEU A 175 13.76 -7.63 -14.33
C LEU A 175 13.05 -7.78 -15.68
N ASP A 176 13.80 -7.90 -16.77
CA ASP A 176 13.24 -8.01 -18.12
C ASP A 176 12.39 -9.27 -18.30
N HIS A 177 12.82 -10.40 -17.76
CA HIS A 177 12.02 -11.62 -17.73
C HIS A 177 10.70 -11.43 -16.97
N VAL A 178 10.71 -10.76 -15.81
CA VAL A 178 9.50 -10.45 -15.05
C VAL A 178 8.57 -9.53 -15.86
N ILE A 179 9.09 -8.44 -16.46
CA ILE A 179 8.29 -7.48 -17.23
C ILE A 179 7.67 -8.13 -18.48
N VAL A 180 8.44 -8.91 -19.25
CA VAL A 180 7.95 -9.60 -20.47
C VAL A 180 6.80 -10.56 -20.14
N ASN A 181 6.86 -11.22 -18.99
CA ASN A 181 5.80 -12.10 -18.51
C ASN A 181 4.71 -11.37 -17.69
N GLY A 182 4.62 -10.04 -17.79
CA GLY A 182 3.54 -9.20 -17.24
C GLY A 182 3.68 -8.75 -15.78
N GLY A 183 4.83 -8.98 -15.15
CA GLY A 183 5.09 -8.56 -13.76
C GLY A 183 5.42 -7.06 -13.66
N GLU A 184 5.47 -6.52 -12.44
CA GLU A 184 5.63 -5.07 -12.22
C GLU A 184 7.09 -4.62 -12.10
N GLY A 185 7.98 -5.54 -11.72
CA GLY A 185 9.39 -5.27 -11.46
C GLY A 185 9.96 -6.20 -10.39
N LEU A 186 11.03 -5.77 -9.72
CA LEU A 186 11.68 -6.50 -8.63
C LEU A 186 11.67 -5.69 -7.33
N MET A 187 11.67 -6.39 -6.20
CA MET A 187 12.01 -5.88 -4.89
C MET A 187 13.40 -6.40 -4.50
N LEU A 188 14.17 -5.58 -3.79
CA LEU A 188 15.45 -5.97 -3.21
C LEU A 188 15.41 -5.69 -1.71
N HIS A 189 15.72 -6.69 -0.87
CA HIS A 189 15.68 -6.57 0.58
C HIS A 189 17.03 -6.98 1.19
N LEU A 190 17.72 -6.05 1.84
CA LEU A 190 19.00 -6.28 2.51
C LEU A 190 18.86 -7.37 3.59
N GLY A 191 19.66 -8.43 3.51
CA GLY A 191 19.61 -9.57 4.43
C GLY A 191 19.81 -9.16 5.90
N SER A 192 20.76 -8.26 6.16
CA SER A 192 21.05 -7.72 7.51
C SER A 192 20.07 -6.64 8.00
N ALA A 193 18.94 -6.40 7.32
CA ALA A 193 17.99 -5.35 7.70
C ALA A 193 17.08 -5.72 8.89
N PRO A 194 17.11 -4.97 10.01
CA PRO A 194 16.08 -5.09 11.04
C PRO A 194 14.73 -4.55 10.51
N TYR A 195 13.61 -5.12 10.95
CA TYR A 195 12.30 -4.59 10.56
C TYR A 195 12.08 -3.19 11.16
N ARG A 196 11.84 -2.20 10.31
CA ARG A 196 11.60 -0.81 10.72
C ARG A 196 10.50 -0.18 9.87
N GLY A 197 9.52 0.46 10.51
CA GLY A 197 8.39 1.14 9.88
C GLY A 197 8.73 2.47 9.17
N ILE A 198 9.90 2.54 8.53
CA ILE A 198 10.47 3.74 7.91
C ILE A 198 10.74 3.51 6.42
N ARG A 199 11.23 4.55 5.74
CA ARG A 199 11.77 4.46 4.38
C ARG A 199 13.31 4.50 4.43
N SER A 200 13.95 3.37 4.15
CA SER A 200 15.39 3.16 4.23
C SER A 200 15.93 2.52 2.94
N ASP A 201 17.25 2.31 2.88
CA ASP A 201 17.90 1.55 1.80
C ASP A 201 17.75 0.02 1.99
N ASP A 202 17.35 -0.40 3.19
CA ASP A 202 17.05 -1.79 3.56
C ASP A 202 16.11 -2.48 2.55
N LEU A 203 15.16 -1.74 1.99
CA LEU A 203 14.18 -2.22 1.03
C LEU A 203 14.14 -1.30 -0.18
N LEU A 204 14.41 -1.85 -1.36
CA LEU A 204 14.45 -1.15 -2.63
C LEU A 204 13.42 -1.75 -3.60
N LYS A 205 12.97 -0.93 -4.55
CA LYS A 205 12.12 -1.35 -5.68
C LYS A 205 12.83 -1.00 -6.98
N LEU A 206 13.06 -2.02 -7.80
CA LEU A 206 13.56 -1.88 -9.16
C LEU A 206 12.37 -2.05 -10.12
N LYS A 207 12.20 -1.09 -11.02
CA LYS A 207 11.17 -1.10 -12.05
C LYS A 207 11.75 -0.60 -13.34
N ARG A 208 11.34 -1.20 -14.46
CA ARG A 208 11.61 -0.61 -15.77
C ARG A 208 10.72 0.61 -15.93
N PHE A 209 11.33 1.79 -15.98
CA PHE A 209 10.64 2.99 -16.43
C PHE A 209 10.67 2.97 -17.96
N SER A 210 9.50 3.03 -18.58
CA SER A 210 9.41 3.44 -19.98
C SER A 210 9.45 4.96 -20.02
N ASP A 211 10.14 5.54 -20.98
CA ASP A 211 9.93 6.91 -21.39
C ASP A 211 9.13 7.00 -22.69
N ALA A 212 8.45 8.12 -22.88
CA ALA A 212 7.73 8.46 -24.09
C ALA A 212 7.62 9.99 -24.20
N GLU A 213 7.22 10.45 -25.38
CA GLU A 213 7.02 11.88 -25.65
C GLU A 213 5.53 12.22 -25.74
N ALA A 214 5.19 13.42 -25.29
CA ALA A 214 3.86 14.00 -25.48
C ALA A 214 3.95 15.53 -25.56
N VAL A 215 3.01 16.14 -26.29
CA VAL A 215 2.95 17.59 -26.48
C VAL A 215 2.14 18.21 -25.33
N VAL A 216 2.65 19.27 -24.71
CA VAL A 216 1.91 20.05 -23.70
C VAL A 216 0.79 20.82 -24.36
N ILE A 217 -0.46 20.58 -23.94
CA ILE A 217 -1.65 21.24 -24.50
C ILE A 217 -2.32 22.22 -23.53
N ALA A 218 -2.08 22.09 -22.23
CA ALA A 218 -2.57 23.05 -21.23
C ALA A 218 -1.75 23.00 -19.93
N HIS A 219 -1.81 24.07 -19.15
CA HIS A 219 -1.30 24.12 -17.78
C HIS A 219 -2.45 24.08 -16.77
N ILE A 220 -2.19 23.48 -15.60
CA ILE A 220 -3.12 23.43 -14.47
C ILE A 220 -2.45 24.14 -13.29
N PRO A 221 -3.05 25.23 -12.75
CA PRO A 221 -2.53 25.92 -11.58
C PRO A 221 -2.35 25.00 -10.37
N GLY A 222 -1.26 25.22 -9.63
CA GLY A 222 -0.99 24.52 -8.39
C GLY A 222 -1.88 24.99 -7.23
N LYS A 223 -1.89 24.19 -6.16
CA LYS A 223 -2.63 24.44 -4.92
C LYS A 223 -1.72 24.25 -3.72
N GLY A 224 -2.05 24.86 -2.59
CA GLY A 224 -1.24 24.78 -1.36
C GLY A 224 0.18 25.29 -1.62
N LYS A 225 1.19 24.45 -1.37
CA LYS A 225 2.61 24.82 -1.56
C LYS A 225 3.02 25.19 -3.00
N PHE A 226 2.17 24.92 -3.99
CA PHE A 226 2.37 25.31 -5.40
C PHE A 226 1.39 26.39 -5.86
N SER A 227 0.77 27.13 -4.94
CA SER A 227 -0.07 28.29 -5.30
C SER A 227 0.75 29.33 -6.07
N GLY A 228 0.19 29.88 -7.16
CA GLY A 228 0.89 30.80 -8.06
C GLY A 228 1.93 30.14 -8.98
N MET A 229 2.05 28.80 -8.98
CA MET A 229 2.98 28.03 -9.80
C MET A 229 2.27 26.90 -10.56
N LEU A 230 2.97 26.20 -11.45
CA LEU A 230 2.46 25.01 -12.13
C LEU A 230 2.13 23.89 -11.12
N GLY A 231 0.89 23.43 -11.15
CA GLY A 231 0.47 22.19 -10.48
C GLY A 231 0.76 20.96 -11.33
N ALA A 232 0.27 20.99 -12.57
CA ALA A 232 0.43 19.91 -13.56
C ALA A 232 0.33 20.46 -14.99
N VAL A 233 0.89 19.73 -15.96
CA VAL A 233 0.56 19.91 -17.38
C VAL A 233 -0.50 18.91 -17.81
N VAL A 234 -1.34 19.28 -18.78
CA VAL A 234 -2.09 18.34 -19.62
C VAL A 234 -1.27 18.11 -20.88
N VAL A 235 -1.08 16.85 -21.26
CA VAL A 235 -0.33 16.47 -22.46
C VAL A 235 -1.15 15.59 -23.38
N LYS A 236 -0.83 15.64 -24.68
CA LYS A 236 -1.40 14.81 -25.73
C LYS A 236 -0.33 13.88 -26.31
N MET A 237 -0.60 12.58 -26.28
CA MET A 237 0.25 11.55 -26.86
C MET A 237 0.09 11.51 -28.40
N PRO A 238 1.06 10.91 -29.13
CA PRO A 238 0.96 10.74 -30.59
C PRO A 238 -0.30 10.00 -31.06
N ASN A 239 -0.85 9.10 -30.24
CA ASN A 239 -2.14 8.41 -30.51
C ASN A 239 -3.39 9.27 -30.21
N GLY A 240 -3.21 10.59 -30.04
CA GLY A 240 -4.29 11.56 -29.82
C GLY A 240 -4.84 11.63 -28.40
N ARG A 241 -4.43 10.75 -27.48
CA ARG A 241 -5.00 10.67 -26.13
C ARG A 241 -4.34 11.60 -25.14
N GLU A 242 -5.13 12.07 -24.18
CA GLU A 242 -4.74 13.13 -23.25
C GLU A 242 -4.69 12.62 -21.80
N PHE A 243 -3.71 13.11 -21.03
CA PHE A 243 -3.58 12.85 -19.60
C PHE A 243 -2.81 13.97 -18.88
N LYS A 244 -2.77 13.90 -17.54
CA LYS A 244 -2.14 14.90 -16.68
C LYS A 244 -0.82 14.40 -16.11
N ILE A 245 0.20 15.25 -16.11
CA ILE A 245 1.49 15.01 -15.44
C ILE A 245 1.67 16.09 -14.37
N GLY A 246 1.61 15.70 -13.09
CA GLY A 246 1.74 16.60 -11.93
C GLY A 246 3.01 16.42 -11.10
N SER A 247 3.88 15.49 -11.49
CA SER A 247 5.11 15.14 -10.77
C SER A 247 6.31 15.11 -11.72
N GLY A 248 7.53 15.13 -11.18
CA GLY A 248 8.79 15.20 -11.95
C GLY A 248 9.36 16.61 -12.07
N PHE A 249 8.52 17.66 -12.06
CA PHE A 249 8.96 19.05 -12.06
C PHE A 249 9.62 19.47 -10.75
N SER A 250 10.81 20.06 -10.86
CA SER A 250 11.46 20.89 -9.84
C SER A 250 10.65 22.16 -9.55
N ASP A 251 10.97 22.87 -8.46
CA ASP A 251 10.29 24.12 -8.12
C ASP A 251 10.58 25.23 -9.15
N GLU A 252 11.72 25.17 -9.86
CA GLU A 252 12.06 26.12 -10.91
C GLU A 252 11.24 25.89 -12.18
N GLU A 253 11.11 24.63 -12.63
CA GLU A 253 10.21 24.24 -13.73
C GLU A 253 8.73 24.43 -13.38
N ARG A 254 8.39 24.67 -12.11
CA ARG A 254 7.03 25.07 -11.71
C ARG A 254 6.79 26.57 -11.81
N ARG A 255 7.82 27.39 -11.69
CA ARG A 255 7.76 28.84 -11.99
C ARG A 255 7.82 29.08 -13.50
N HIS A 256 8.65 28.31 -14.19
CA HIS A 256 8.90 28.39 -15.63
C HIS A 256 8.48 27.07 -16.31
N PRO A 257 7.17 26.80 -16.44
CA PRO A 257 6.66 25.55 -16.99
C PRO A 257 6.99 25.37 -18.48
N PRO A 258 7.16 24.13 -18.98
CA PRO A 258 7.28 23.85 -20.40
C PRO A 258 6.10 24.45 -21.18
N ALA A 259 6.40 25.23 -22.23
CA ALA A 259 5.40 26.00 -22.96
C ALA A 259 4.30 25.11 -23.57
N ILE A 260 3.09 25.64 -23.71
CA ILE A 260 2.04 24.98 -24.50
C ILE A 260 2.53 24.88 -25.95
N GLY A 261 2.38 23.71 -26.56
CA GLY A 261 2.97 23.33 -27.86
C GLY A 261 4.34 22.66 -27.77
N SER A 262 5.04 22.71 -26.63
CA SER A 262 6.34 22.02 -26.48
C SER A 262 6.17 20.51 -26.30
N THR A 263 7.12 19.75 -26.86
CA THR A 263 7.24 18.31 -26.62
C THR A 263 8.07 18.07 -25.36
N ILE A 264 7.57 17.21 -24.47
CA ILE A 264 8.29 16.79 -23.26
C ILE A 264 8.48 15.28 -23.25
N SER A 265 9.62 14.82 -22.74
CA SER A 265 9.80 13.41 -22.36
C SER A 265 9.25 13.19 -20.96
N TYR A 266 8.46 12.14 -20.78
CA TYR A 266 7.95 11.70 -19.48
C TYR A 266 8.31 10.24 -19.22
N LYS A 267 8.57 9.91 -17.96
CA LYS A 267 8.75 8.53 -17.50
C LYS A 267 7.44 7.98 -16.96
N TYR A 268 7.17 6.70 -17.18
CA TYR A 268 5.98 6.00 -16.72
C TYR A 268 6.26 4.52 -16.44
N GLN A 269 5.30 3.82 -15.83
CA GLN A 269 5.45 2.44 -15.34
C GLN A 269 4.27 1.58 -15.83
N GLY A 270 4.31 1.18 -17.11
CA GLY A 270 3.22 0.47 -17.77
C GLY A 270 1.98 1.34 -17.99
N THR A 271 0.91 0.75 -18.54
CA THR A 271 -0.31 1.48 -18.89
C THR A 271 -1.53 1.02 -18.07
N THR A 272 -2.56 1.85 -18.02
CA THR A 272 -3.89 1.47 -17.50
C THR A 272 -4.59 0.52 -18.49
N ALA A 273 -5.68 -0.11 -18.08
CA ALA A 273 -6.51 -0.91 -18.99
C ALA A 273 -7.06 -0.09 -20.20
N SER A 274 -7.20 1.23 -20.06
CA SER A 274 -7.55 2.10 -21.18
C SER A 274 -6.34 2.51 -22.03
N GLY A 275 -5.11 2.17 -21.65
CA GLY A 275 -3.86 2.47 -22.37
C GLY A 275 -3.17 3.78 -21.98
N LEU A 276 -3.51 4.42 -20.85
CA LEU A 276 -2.84 5.64 -20.39
C LEU A 276 -1.59 5.31 -19.56
N PRO A 277 -0.50 6.09 -19.64
CA PRO A 277 0.67 5.92 -18.79
C PRO A 277 0.35 5.91 -17.28
N ARG A 278 0.75 4.85 -16.56
CA ARG A 278 0.65 4.79 -15.09
C ARG A 278 1.85 5.49 -14.45
N PHE A 279 1.58 6.19 -13.34
CA PHE A 279 2.59 6.89 -12.53
C PHE A 279 3.49 7.84 -13.34
N ALA A 280 2.91 8.52 -14.33
CA ALA A 280 3.66 9.40 -15.21
C ALA A 280 4.26 10.62 -14.47
N SER A 281 5.54 10.84 -14.69
CA SER A 281 6.30 11.98 -14.19
C SER A 281 7.07 12.64 -15.33
N PHE A 282 7.10 13.96 -15.35
CA PHE A 282 8.01 14.72 -16.20
C PHE A 282 9.44 14.23 -16.02
N PHE A 283 10.18 14.12 -17.11
CA PHE A 283 11.58 13.70 -17.08
C PHE A 283 12.51 14.80 -17.58
N ARG A 284 12.23 15.39 -18.74
CA ARG A 284 12.99 16.52 -19.31
C ARG A 284 12.19 17.21 -20.42
N PRO A 285 12.50 18.49 -20.72
CA PRO A 285 12.14 19.06 -22.02
C PRO A 285 12.81 18.24 -23.13
N ARG A 286 12.20 18.19 -24.31
CA ARG A 286 12.91 17.73 -25.49
C ARG A 286 13.82 18.86 -25.96
N ASN A 287 15.13 18.64 -25.90
CA ASN A 287 16.09 19.50 -26.59
C ASN A 287 16.17 19.03 -28.05
N ASP A 288 15.69 19.84 -28.98
CA ASP A 288 15.95 19.64 -30.40
C ASP A 288 17.34 20.21 -30.75
N PHE A 289 18.35 19.35 -30.67
CA PHE A 289 19.69 19.50 -31.26
C PHE A 289 20.02 18.22 -32.03
#